data_AF-A0A5M4AS49-F1
#
_entry.id   AF-A0A5M4AS49-F1
#
_cell.length_a   1.000
_cell.length_b   1.000
_cell.length_c   1.000
_cell.angle_alpha   90.00
_cell.angle_beta   90.00
_cell.angle_gamma   90.00
#
_symmetry.space_group_name_H-M   'P 1'
#
loop_
_entity.id
_entity.type
_entity.pdbx_description
1 polymer ?
#
loop_
_entity_poly.entity_id
_entity_poly.type
_entity_poly.pdbx_seq_one_letter_code
_entity_poly.pdbx_strand_id
1 'polypeptide(L)'
;MFGRTLLSFMLIIFSTQYMMAQDTVRVKVLGKNAVTVVDGMGKTNVHVGDNSVDVSSFDNDTVKIRMGRKTIVIADGWHGSSVDFNTLDDDEFEKWTGHRPKFKGHWAFFEMGVNSFANATYAGFPDANWMDLNHNKSYEVNINFLRYSIGLQKEHNTIGLVTGLGLNWNDYRFSNKNSITNDNGTTAPVYLTYDNLQKTKLNTLYLQAPLMFEFQIPINKSYKRAYFSGGVIGGLRLGSHTKVKHSGTKDKNRDDFNISPFRYGATARIGYKGINLFATYYFTPFYESGRGPEMYPFTIGLGLINW
;
A
#
# COMPACT_ATOMS: atom_id res chain seq x y z
N MET A 1 -51.72 -46.81 9.22
CA MET A 1 -50.52 -47.10 10.03
C MET A 1 -49.34 -46.21 9.62
N PHE A 2 -49.54 -44.89 9.50
CA PHE A 2 -48.51 -43.92 9.04
C PHE A 2 -48.46 -42.61 9.84
N GLY A 3 -49.35 -42.41 10.82
CA GLY A 3 -49.45 -41.16 11.59
C GLY A 3 -48.69 -41.11 12.91
N ARG A 4 -48.07 -42.21 13.36
CA ARG A 4 -47.37 -42.28 14.66
C ARG A 4 -45.85 -42.22 14.57
N THR A 5 -45.27 -42.40 13.39
CA THR A 5 -43.81 -42.34 13.15
C THR A 5 -43.31 -40.93 12.83
N LEU A 6 -44.16 -40.01 12.35
CA LEU A 6 -43.75 -38.63 12.05
C LEU A 6 -43.60 -37.75 13.30
N LEU A 7 -44.41 -37.98 14.35
CA LEU A 7 -44.33 -37.19 15.60
C LEU A 7 -43.05 -37.49 16.39
N SER A 8 -42.50 -38.70 16.25
CA SER A 8 -41.29 -39.09 16.96
C SER A 8 -40.02 -38.54 16.31
N PHE A 9 -40.02 -38.28 14.99
CA PHE A 9 -38.91 -37.59 14.31
C PHE A 9 -38.93 -36.07 14.53
N MET A 10 -40.09 -35.42 14.65
CA MET A 10 -40.16 -33.98 15.02
C MET A 10 -39.73 -33.71 16.47
N LEU A 11 -39.95 -34.65 17.41
CA LEU A 11 -39.47 -34.49 18.78
C LEU A 11 -37.96 -34.67 18.91
N ILE A 12 -37.33 -35.47 18.04
CA ILE A 12 -35.86 -35.64 18.01
C ILE A 12 -35.18 -34.43 17.35
N ILE A 13 -35.82 -33.78 16.37
CA ILE A 13 -35.28 -32.55 15.77
C ILE A 13 -35.44 -31.34 16.73
N PHE A 14 -36.51 -31.29 17.53
CA PHE A 14 -36.66 -30.27 18.58
C PHE A 14 -35.79 -30.51 19.82
N SER A 15 -35.45 -31.77 20.16
CA SER A 15 -34.53 -32.06 21.27
C SER A 15 -33.06 -31.82 20.92
N THR A 16 -32.69 -31.82 19.63
CA THR A 16 -31.36 -31.36 19.20
C THR A 16 -31.21 -29.84 19.11
N GLN A 17 -32.29 -29.06 19.27
CA GLN A 17 -32.26 -27.59 19.25
C GLN A 17 -32.33 -26.92 20.62
N TYR A 18 -32.44 -27.68 21.71
CA TYR A 18 -32.30 -27.14 23.06
C TYR A 18 -31.03 -27.69 23.73
N MET A 19 -29.99 -26.86 23.66
CA MET A 19 -28.98 -26.57 24.70
C MET A 19 -27.60 -26.30 24.09
N MET A 20 -27.54 -25.32 23.18
CA MET A 20 -26.33 -24.51 23.02
C MET A 20 -26.57 -23.23 23.82
N ALA A 21 -26.56 -23.33 25.15
CA ALA A 21 -26.72 -22.18 26.02
C ALA A 21 -25.46 -21.32 25.93
N GLN A 22 -25.62 -20.10 25.41
CA GLN A 22 -24.64 -19.05 25.56
C GLN A 22 -24.94 -18.34 26.88
N ASP A 23 -24.23 -18.70 27.94
CA ASP A 23 -24.47 -18.12 29.27
C ASP A 23 -23.83 -16.74 29.34
N THR A 24 -24.67 -15.70 29.47
CA THR A 24 -24.21 -14.31 29.58
C THR A 24 -24.44 -13.81 31.00
N VAL A 25 -23.37 -13.63 31.76
CA VAL A 25 -23.41 -13.03 33.11
C VAL A 25 -23.01 -11.56 33.03
N ARG A 26 -23.87 -10.67 33.52
CA ARG A 26 -23.58 -9.22 33.58
C ARG A 26 -23.54 -8.75 35.02
N VAL A 27 -22.40 -8.22 35.44
CA VAL A 27 -22.24 -7.51 36.71
C VAL A 27 -22.33 -6.02 36.43
N LYS A 28 -23.31 -5.35 37.04
CA LYS A 28 -23.49 -3.90 36.92
C LYS A 28 -22.99 -3.20 38.17
N VAL A 29 -22.23 -2.11 38.01
CA VAL A 29 -21.84 -1.20 39.09
C VAL A 29 -22.32 0.20 38.70
N LEU A 30 -23.10 0.85 39.56
CA LEU A 30 -23.69 2.19 39.32
C LEU A 30 -24.44 2.30 37.97
N GLY A 31 -25.20 1.27 37.61
CA GLY A 31 -26.02 1.25 36.39
C GLY A 31 -25.25 0.99 35.09
N LYS A 32 -23.92 0.92 35.13
CA LYS A 32 -23.07 0.57 33.98
C LYS A 32 -22.69 -0.92 34.03
N ASN A 33 -22.59 -1.58 32.88
CA ASN A 33 -22.06 -2.95 32.81
C ASN A 33 -20.57 -2.90 33.19
N ALA A 34 -20.25 -3.33 34.41
CA ALA A 34 -18.89 -3.34 34.92
C ALA A 34 -18.15 -4.59 34.46
N VAL A 35 -18.83 -5.75 34.41
CA VAL A 35 -18.28 -6.99 33.86
C VAL A 35 -19.35 -7.70 33.01
N THR A 36 -19.01 -8.13 31.79
CA THR A 36 -19.86 -9.01 30.97
C THR A 36 -19.10 -10.26 30.62
N VAL A 37 -19.54 -11.40 31.13
CA VAL A 37 -19.01 -12.73 30.80
C VAL A 37 -19.96 -13.35 29.79
N VAL A 38 -19.44 -13.79 28.65
CA VAL A 38 -20.17 -14.49 27.61
C VAL A 38 -19.48 -15.84 27.41
N ASP A 39 -20.12 -16.91 27.85
CA ASP A 39 -19.58 -18.27 27.77
C ASP A 39 -20.26 -19.07 26.66
N GLY A 40 -19.47 -19.73 25.81
CA GLY A 40 -19.98 -20.57 24.72
C GLY A 40 -18.91 -21.35 23.97
N MET A 41 -19.21 -22.62 23.63
CA MET A 41 -18.38 -23.54 22.83
C MET A 41 -16.86 -23.48 23.13
N GLY A 42 -16.49 -23.58 24.42
CA GLY A 42 -15.09 -23.60 24.86
C GLY A 42 -14.38 -22.25 24.89
N LYS A 43 -15.12 -21.13 24.77
CA LYS A 43 -14.59 -19.77 24.84
C LYS A 43 -15.40 -18.94 25.83
N THR A 44 -14.71 -18.30 26.77
CA THR A 44 -15.34 -17.46 27.81
C THR A 44 -14.88 -16.02 27.69
N ASN A 45 -15.62 -15.20 26.93
CA ASN A 45 -15.27 -13.80 26.72
C ASN A 45 -15.69 -12.94 27.92
N VAL A 46 -14.73 -12.35 28.62
CA VAL A 46 -14.99 -11.37 29.69
C VAL A 46 -14.87 -9.95 29.11
N HIS A 47 -15.65 -8.99 29.58
CA HIS A 47 -15.51 -7.58 29.22
C HIS A 47 -15.56 -6.79 30.52
N VAL A 48 -14.63 -5.86 30.77
CA VAL A 48 -14.56 -5.10 32.03
C VAL A 48 -14.62 -3.59 31.74
N GLY A 49 -15.78 -2.96 32.00
CA GLY A 49 -16.01 -1.55 31.69
C GLY A 49 -15.87 -1.19 30.21
N ASP A 50 -15.35 0.01 29.91
CA ASP A 50 -15.11 0.49 28.54
C ASP A 50 -13.80 -0.07 27.93
N ASN A 51 -12.93 -0.66 28.76
CA ASN A 51 -11.71 -1.34 28.35
C ASN A 51 -11.95 -2.85 28.36
N SER A 52 -12.45 -3.40 27.25
CA SER A 52 -12.73 -4.85 27.14
C SER A 52 -11.46 -5.67 27.42
N VAL A 53 -11.49 -6.47 28.50
CA VAL A 53 -10.48 -7.49 28.80
C VAL A 53 -11.07 -8.83 28.41
N ASP A 54 -10.95 -9.19 27.14
CA ASP A 54 -11.49 -10.45 26.69
C ASP A 54 -10.51 -11.60 26.94
N VAL A 55 -11.09 -12.70 27.38
CA VAL A 55 -10.39 -13.92 27.73
C VAL A 55 -10.91 -14.96 26.76
N SER A 56 -10.02 -15.75 26.17
CA SER A 56 -10.43 -16.85 25.32
C SER A 56 -9.56 -18.04 25.66
N SER A 57 -10.20 -19.12 26.11
CA SER A 57 -9.56 -20.42 26.18
C SER A 57 -9.56 -21.01 24.77
N PHE A 58 -8.41 -21.44 24.29
CA PHE A 58 -8.28 -22.16 23.03
C PHE A 58 -7.61 -23.49 23.34
N ASP A 59 -8.38 -24.58 23.29
CA ASP A 59 -8.02 -25.88 23.85
C ASP A 59 -7.68 -25.80 25.36
N ASN A 60 -7.53 -26.95 26.01
CA ASN A 60 -7.51 -27.06 27.48
C ASN A 60 -6.33 -26.33 28.16
N ASP A 61 -5.31 -25.94 27.38
CA ASP A 61 -3.99 -25.53 27.89
C ASP A 61 -3.54 -24.13 27.42
N THR A 62 -4.39 -23.32 26.79
CA THR A 62 -3.99 -21.95 26.38
C THR A 62 -5.03 -20.89 26.73
N VAL A 63 -4.59 -19.87 27.49
CA VAL A 63 -5.37 -18.69 27.86
C VAL A 63 -4.84 -17.47 27.11
N LYS A 64 -5.73 -16.77 26.40
CA LYS A 64 -5.39 -15.49 25.74
C LYS A 64 -6.17 -14.36 26.36
N ILE A 65 -5.46 -13.34 26.82
CA ILE A 65 -6.01 -12.11 27.40
C ILE A 65 -5.70 -10.96 26.44
N ARG A 66 -6.69 -10.15 26.09
CA ARG A 66 -6.48 -8.92 25.31
C ARG A 66 -6.84 -7.69 26.11
N MET A 67 -6.09 -6.62 25.91
CA MET A 67 -6.46 -5.27 26.32
C MET A 67 -6.23 -4.35 25.13
N GLY A 68 -7.30 -3.98 24.42
CA GLY A 68 -7.20 -3.22 23.17
C GLY A 68 -6.44 -4.00 22.09
N ARG A 69 -5.31 -3.47 21.60
CA ARG A 69 -4.44 -4.18 20.64
C ARG A 69 -3.37 -5.05 21.29
N LYS A 70 -3.17 -4.96 22.61
CA LYS A 70 -2.16 -5.76 23.30
C LYS A 70 -2.77 -7.09 23.73
N THR A 71 -1.98 -8.15 23.65
CA THR A 71 -2.36 -9.48 24.08
C THR A 71 -1.30 -10.13 24.94
N ILE A 72 -1.76 -10.90 25.91
CA ILE A 72 -0.97 -11.80 26.73
C ILE A 72 -1.46 -13.19 26.38
N VAL A 73 -0.57 -14.05 25.90
CA VAL A 73 -0.86 -15.46 25.61
C VAL A 73 -0.11 -16.29 26.62
N ILE A 74 -0.86 -17.05 27.40
CA ILE A 74 -0.34 -18.02 28.38
C ILE A 74 -0.63 -19.40 27.80
N ALA A 75 0.42 -20.17 27.52
CA ALA A 75 0.29 -21.52 26.99
C ALA A 75 1.02 -22.49 27.91
N ASP A 76 0.32 -23.53 28.35
CA ASP A 76 0.90 -24.65 29.08
C ASP A 76 1.29 -25.75 28.10
N GLY A 77 2.58 -26.06 28.07
CA GLY A 77 3.14 -27.12 27.24
C GLY A 77 3.78 -28.22 28.08
N TRP A 78 4.13 -29.32 27.43
CA TRP A 78 4.75 -30.48 28.09
C TRP A 78 6.11 -30.18 28.76
N HIS A 79 6.75 -29.07 28.38
CA HIS A 79 8.03 -28.60 28.92
C HIS A 79 7.89 -27.35 29.81
N GLY A 80 6.67 -27.02 30.27
CA GLY A 80 6.39 -25.88 31.15
C GLY A 80 5.50 -24.81 30.51
N SER A 81 5.18 -23.79 31.30
CA SER A 81 4.32 -22.66 30.91
C SER A 81 5.11 -21.56 30.21
N SER A 82 4.59 -21.01 29.13
CA SER A 82 5.14 -19.81 28.46
C SER A 82 4.18 -18.64 28.54
N VAL A 83 4.73 -17.42 28.69
CA VAL A 83 3.97 -16.17 28.69
C VAL A 83 4.51 -15.26 27.60
N ASP A 84 3.70 -15.02 26.58
CA ASP A 84 4.05 -14.17 25.44
C ASP A 84 3.25 -12.88 25.44
N PHE A 85 3.95 -11.76 25.27
CA PHE A 85 3.36 -10.44 25.08
C PHE A 85 3.40 -10.08 23.60
N ASN A 86 2.22 -10.01 22.98
CA ASN A 86 2.07 -9.70 21.56
C ASN A 86 1.21 -8.45 21.37
N THR A 87 1.43 -7.72 20.26
CA THR A 87 0.51 -6.68 19.80
C THR A 87 -0.19 -7.22 18.56
N LEU A 88 -1.51 -7.28 18.60
CA LEU A 88 -2.34 -7.71 17.48
C LEU A 88 -2.23 -6.71 16.36
N ASP A 89 -1.97 -7.21 15.15
CA ASP A 89 -2.26 -6.45 13.95
C ASP A 89 -3.79 -6.30 13.76
N ASP A 90 -4.19 -5.50 12.77
CA ASP A 90 -5.62 -5.27 12.55
C ASP A 90 -6.37 -6.56 12.20
N ASP A 91 -5.75 -7.48 11.46
CA ASP A 91 -6.38 -8.72 11.00
C ASP A 91 -6.60 -9.68 12.19
N GLU A 92 -5.61 -9.77 13.07
CA GLU A 92 -5.68 -10.50 14.33
C GLU A 92 -6.73 -9.89 15.26
N PHE A 93 -6.80 -8.56 15.35
CA PHE A 93 -7.81 -7.85 16.15
C PHE A 93 -9.23 -8.05 15.59
N GLU A 94 -9.43 -7.93 14.29
CA GLU A 94 -10.73 -8.16 13.63
C GLU A 94 -11.19 -9.61 13.85
N LYS A 95 -10.31 -10.60 13.66
CA LYS A 95 -10.65 -12.01 13.95
C LYS A 95 -11.05 -12.22 15.41
N TRP A 96 -10.29 -11.63 16.34
CA TRP A 96 -10.51 -11.83 17.76
C TRP A 96 -11.80 -11.16 18.25
N THR A 97 -12.23 -10.06 17.60
CA THR A 97 -13.56 -9.44 17.81
C THR A 97 -14.71 -10.08 17.03
N GLY A 98 -14.44 -11.09 16.21
CA GLY A 98 -15.46 -11.73 15.36
C GLY A 98 -15.85 -10.92 14.11
N HIS A 99 -15.15 -9.83 13.81
CA HIS A 99 -15.33 -9.11 12.54
C HIS A 99 -14.63 -9.85 11.41
N ARG A 100 -15.30 -9.95 10.24
CA ARG A 100 -14.69 -10.55 9.06
C ARG A 100 -13.60 -9.62 8.52
N PRO A 101 -12.35 -10.08 8.34
CA PRO A 101 -11.28 -9.23 7.90
C PRO A 101 -11.56 -8.70 6.49
N LYS A 102 -11.60 -7.38 6.33
CA LYS A 102 -11.79 -6.75 5.00
C LYS A 102 -10.51 -6.88 4.17
N PHE A 103 -10.63 -6.84 2.85
CA PHE A 103 -9.46 -6.77 1.96
C PHE A 103 -8.74 -5.44 2.20
N LYS A 104 -7.44 -5.51 2.49
CA LYS A 104 -6.58 -4.33 2.62
C LYS A 104 -5.49 -4.42 1.56
N GLY A 105 -5.56 -3.52 0.59
CA GLY A 105 -4.61 -3.47 -0.52
C GLY A 105 -3.26 -2.90 -0.13
N HIS A 106 -2.22 -3.27 -0.86
CA HIS A 106 -0.87 -2.81 -0.62
C HIS A 106 -0.50 -1.69 -1.60
N TRP A 107 -0.40 -0.48 -1.05
CA TRP A 107 0.20 0.65 -1.74
C TRP A 107 1.06 1.40 -0.72
N ALA A 108 2.38 1.42 -0.95
CA ALA A 108 3.34 1.93 0.02
C ALA A 108 3.16 3.43 0.22
N PHE A 109 3.19 3.89 1.47
CA PHE A 109 3.22 5.32 1.77
C PHE A 109 4.43 5.99 1.11
N PHE A 110 5.58 5.32 1.13
CA PHE A 110 6.82 5.82 0.55
C PHE A 110 7.37 4.82 -0.47
N GLU A 111 7.64 5.29 -1.69
CA GLU A 111 8.34 4.51 -2.72
C GLU A 111 9.51 5.31 -3.27
N MET A 112 10.63 4.65 -3.55
CA MET A 112 11.78 5.28 -4.18
C MET A 112 12.38 4.35 -5.23
N GLY A 113 12.75 4.92 -6.38
CA GLY A 113 13.29 4.13 -7.49
C GLY A 113 14.26 4.91 -8.37
N VAL A 114 14.90 4.20 -9.29
CA VAL A 114 15.68 4.80 -10.38
C VAL A 114 14.74 5.03 -11.55
N ASN A 115 14.75 6.24 -12.09
CA ASN A 115 13.95 6.60 -13.25
C ASN A 115 14.81 6.81 -14.50
N SER A 116 14.22 6.54 -15.66
CA SER A 116 14.86 6.77 -16.95
C SER A 116 13.83 6.89 -18.07
N PHE A 117 14.31 6.92 -19.31
CA PHE A 117 13.52 7.05 -20.53
C PHE A 117 13.74 5.85 -21.45
N ALA A 118 12.66 5.34 -22.01
CA ALA A 118 12.66 4.33 -23.05
C ALA A 118 12.35 4.95 -24.42
N ASN A 119 12.81 4.29 -25.48
CA ASN A 119 12.54 4.62 -26.89
C ASN A 119 12.80 6.10 -27.25
N ALA A 120 13.88 6.68 -26.74
CA ALA A 120 14.22 8.07 -26.99
C ALA A 120 14.53 8.32 -28.48
N THR A 121 13.75 9.19 -29.11
CA THR A 121 13.87 9.58 -30.52
C THR A 121 13.93 11.11 -30.64
N TYR A 122 14.98 11.62 -31.29
CA TYR A 122 15.23 13.05 -31.45
C TYR A 122 14.87 13.57 -32.86
N ALA A 123 13.99 12.88 -33.57
CA ALA A 123 13.58 13.26 -34.91
C ALA A 123 12.97 14.68 -34.92
N GLY A 124 13.50 15.56 -35.76
CA GLY A 124 13.07 16.96 -35.84
C GLY A 124 13.74 17.92 -34.84
N PHE A 125 14.70 17.45 -34.05
CA PHE A 125 15.50 18.29 -33.13
C PHE A 125 16.97 18.34 -33.55
N PRO A 126 17.66 19.48 -33.34
CA PRO A 126 18.99 19.72 -33.90
C PRO A 126 20.10 18.83 -33.33
N ASP A 127 19.98 18.41 -32.07
CA ASP A 127 20.98 17.62 -31.37
C ASP A 127 20.40 16.31 -30.83
N ALA A 128 21.16 15.23 -30.95
CA ALA A 128 20.87 13.95 -30.31
C ALA A 128 21.43 13.90 -28.88
N ASN A 129 20.79 13.13 -28.00
CA ASN A 129 21.32 12.71 -26.68
C ASN A 129 21.39 13.80 -25.59
N TRP A 130 20.81 14.98 -25.78
CA TRP A 130 20.79 16.01 -24.72
C TRP A 130 19.86 15.67 -23.55
N MET A 131 18.98 14.67 -23.70
CA MET A 131 18.19 14.12 -22.59
C MET A 131 18.79 12.87 -21.94
N ASP A 132 20.04 12.51 -22.30
CA ASP A 132 20.72 11.39 -21.67
C ASP A 132 20.89 11.63 -20.18
N LEU A 133 20.53 10.61 -19.41
CA LEU A 133 20.49 10.68 -17.96
C LEU A 133 21.65 9.95 -17.32
N ASN A 134 22.12 10.51 -16.21
CA ASN A 134 22.98 9.80 -15.29
C ASN A 134 22.08 8.90 -14.44
N HIS A 135 21.93 7.64 -14.85
CA HIS A 135 21.03 6.67 -14.22
C HIS A 135 21.29 6.51 -12.71
N ASN A 136 22.56 6.56 -12.27
CA ASN A 136 22.93 6.42 -10.87
C ASN A 136 22.48 7.59 -9.98
N LYS A 137 22.03 8.70 -10.58
CA LYS A 137 21.68 9.94 -9.89
C LYS A 137 20.31 10.49 -10.31
N SER A 138 19.56 9.70 -11.09
CA SER A 138 18.19 10.02 -11.51
C SER A 138 17.23 9.12 -10.73
N TYR A 139 16.37 9.73 -9.94
CA TYR A 139 15.52 9.01 -9.00
C TYR A 139 14.11 9.56 -8.96
N GLU A 140 13.18 8.66 -8.62
CA GLU A 140 11.79 8.94 -8.34
C GLU A 140 11.54 8.74 -6.84
N VAL A 141 10.74 9.63 -6.26
CA VAL A 141 10.22 9.49 -4.89
C VAL A 141 8.71 9.68 -4.95
N ASN A 142 7.97 8.72 -4.39
CA ASN A 142 6.53 8.77 -4.23
C ASN A 142 6.16 8.90 -2.75
N ILE A 143 5.26 9.84 -2.45
CA ILE A 143 4.57 9.93 -1.16
C ILE A 143 3.08 9.73 -1.43
N ASN A 144 2.57 8.57 -1.08
CA ASN A 144 1.19 8.16 -1.30
C ASN A 144 0.39 8.37 -0.02
N PHE A 145 -0.48 9.38 -0.01
CA PHE A 145 -1.13 9.88 1.20
C PHE A 145 -2.58 9.42 1.36
N LEU A 146 -3.21 8.89 0.31
CA LEU A 146 -4.57 8.37 0.36
C LEU A 146 -4.63 7.00 -0.30
N ARG A 147 -5.11 5.98 0.40
CA ARG A 147 -5.30 4.63 -0.15
C ARG A 147 -6.73 4.18 0.08
N TYR A 148 -7.34 3.62 -0.96
CA TYR A 148 -8.63 2.96 -0.90
C TYR A 148 -8.53 1.52 -1.41
N SER A 149 -9.24 0.61 -0.77
CA SER A 149 -9.17 -0.83 -1.06
C SER A 149 -10.58 -1.39 -1.15
N ILE A 150 -10.84 -2.13 -2.23
CA ILE A 150 -12.14 -2.73 -2.53
C ILE A 150 -11.93 -4.24 -2.62
N GLY A 151 -12.46 -4.99 -1.66
CA GLY A 151 -12.45 -6.44 -1.72
C GLY A 151 -13.41 -6.95 -2.78
N LEU A 152 -12.95 -7.86 -3.65
CA LEU A 152 -13.79 -8.46 -4.70
C LEU A 152 -14.38 -9.82 -4.28
N GLN A 153 -13.93 -10.37 -3.17
CA GLN A 153 -14.37 -11.66 -2.64
C GLN A 153 -15.29 -11.45 -1.42
N LYS A 154 -16.38 -12.22 -1.35
CA LYS A 154 -17.35 -12.15 -0.24
C LYS A 154 -16.90 -12.92 1.00
N GLU A 155 -16.23 -14.06 0.79
CA GLU A 155 -15.84 -15.00 1.84
C GLU A 155 -14.33 -15.00 2.11
N HIS A 156 -13.55 -14.48 1.16
CA HIS A 156 -12.10 -14.33 1.26
C HIS A 156 -11.73 -12.85 1.15
N ASN A 157 -10.53 -12.51 1.57
CA ASN A 157 -10.02 -11.14 1.51
C ASN A 157 -8.63 -11.09 0.86
N THR A 158 -8.38 -11.94 -0.13
CA THR A 158 -7.09 -12.06 -0.80
C THR A 158 -7.04 -11.37 -2.16
N ILE A 159 -8.20 -11.05 -2.73
CA ILE A 159 -8.31 -10.44 -4.05
C ILE A 159 -9.11 -9.14 -3.95
N GLY A 160 -8.58 -8.08 -4.55
CA GLY A 160 -9.22 -6.78 -4.52
C GLY A 160 -8.65 -5.77 -5.49
N LEU A 161 -9.30 -4.61 -5.52
CA LEU A 161 -8.81 -3.42 -6.22
C LEU A 161 -8.19 -2.45 -5.22
N VAL A 162 -7.13 -1.79 -5.65
CA VAL A 162 -6.38 -0.79 -4.89
C VAL A 162 -6.30 0.49 -5.71
N THR A 163 -6.72 1.60 -5.11
CA THR A 163 -6.61 2.93 -5.71
C THR A 163 -6.20 3.94 -4.64
N GLY A 164 -5.95 5.19 -5.05
CA GLY A 164 -5.49 6.21 -4.12
C GLY A 164 -4.98 7.48 -4.79
N LEU A 165 -4.39 8.36 -3.98
CA LEU A 165 -3.70 9.57 -4.41
C LEU A 165 -2.32 9.67 -3.77
N GLY A 166 -1.36 10.14 -4.57
CA GLY A 166 0.02 10.32 -4.15
C GLY A 166 0.73 11.41 -4.93
N LEU A 167 1.83 11.88 -4.38
CA LEU A 167 2.73 12.83 -5.03
C LEU A 167 3.96 12.09 -5.53
N ASN A 168 4.32 12.33 -6.78
CA ASN A 168 5.46 11.71 -7.46
C ASN A 168 6.45 12.80 -7.87
N TRP A 169 7.62 12.79 -7.24
CA TRP A 169 8.74 13.65 -7.58
C TRP A 169 9.75 12.88 -8.41
N ASN A 170 10.06 13.38 -9.60
CA ASN A 170 11.16 12.87 -10.41
C ASN A 170 12.29 13.88 -10.43
N ASP A 171 13.49 13.40 -10.18
CA ASP A 171 14.74 14.11 -10.41
C ASP A 171 15.46 13.43 -11.58
N TYR A 172 15.48 14.07 -12.75
CA TYR A 172 16.21 13.63 -13.93
C TYR A 172 17.57 14.34 -13.99
N ARG A 173 18.66 13.61 -13.75
CA ARG A 173 20.02 14.15 -13.77
C ARG A 173 20.60 14.02 -15.16
N PHE A 174 20.85 15.13 -15.87
CA PHE A 174 21.49 15.03 -17.19
C PHE A 174 22.95 14.56 -17.06
N SER A 175 23.37 13.70 -17.99
CA SER A 175 24.75 13.25 -18.16
C SER A 175 25.60 14.34 -18.81
N ASN A 176 25.02 15.09 -19.74
CA ASN A 176 25.67 16.16 -20.46
C ASN A 176 25.64 17.48 -19.68
N LYS A 177 26.52 18.43 -20.07
CA LYS A 177 26.63 19.76 -19.47
C LYS A 177 25.60 20.73 -20.06
N ASN A 178 24.35 20.33 -20.05
CA ASN A 178 23.25 21.10 -20.62
C ASN A 178 22.11 21.28 -19.60
N SER A 179 21.34 22.35 -19.77
CA SER A 179 20.01 22.50 -19.21
C SER A 179 18.99 22.45 -20.35
N ILE A 180 17.72 22.64 -20.04
CA ILE A 180 16.66 22.80 -21.02
C ILE A 180 16.00 24.16 -20.85
N THR A 181 15.48 24.69 -21.95
CA THR A 181 14.66 25.90 -22.00
C THR A 181 13.49 25.70 -22.97
N ASN A 182 12.45 26.50 -22.80
CA ASN A 182 11.44 26.66 -23.84
C ASN A 182 11.98 27.69 -24.86
N ASP A 183 12.11 27.28 -26.12
CA ASP A 183 12.48 28.10 -27.27
C ASP A 183 11.34 28.06 -28.30
N ASN A 184 10.62 29.17 -28.40
CA ASN A 184 9.50 29.37 -29.33
C ASN A 184 8.44 28.24 -29.33
N GLY A 185 8.11 27.69 -28.16
CA GLY A 185 7.10 26.64 -28.01
C GLY A 185 7.64 25.22 -28.18
N THR A 186 8.96 25.06 -28.29
CA THR A 186 9.65 23.76 -28.31
C THR A 186 10.72 23.71 -27.25
N THR A 187 11.02 22.53 -26.72
CA THR A 187 12.05 22.35 -25.70
C THR A 187 13.39 22.12 -26.37
N ALA A 188 14.33 23.00 -26.07
CA ALA A 188 15.68 22.97 -26.63
C ALA A 188 16.73 22.86 -25.51
N PRO A 189 17.89 22.22 -25.79
CA PRO A 189 19.01 22.20 -24.87
C PRO A 189 19.69 23.57 -24.80
N VAL A 190 20.13 23.96 -23.61
CA VAL A 190 21.02 25.10 -23.38
C VAL A 190 22.35 24.56 -22.86
N TYR A 191 23.39 24.63 -23.70
CA TYR A 191 24.72 24.19 -23.32
C TYR A 191 25.36 25.21 -22.38
N LEU A 192 25.94 24.72 -21.28
CA LEU A 192 26.43 25.55 -20.20
C LEU A 192 27.96 25.60 -20.19
N THR A 193 28.52 26.81 -20.31
CA THR A 193 29.97 27.05 -20.32
C THR A 193 30.52 27.47 -18.96
N TYR A 194 29.80 27.21 -17.86
CA TYR A 194 30.25 27.60 -16.53
C TYR A 194 31.48 26.82 -16.08
N ASP A 195 32.47 27.54 -15.53
CA ASP A 195 33.57 26.94 -14.77
C ASP A 195 32.99 26.16 -13.57
N ASN A 196 33.46 24.92 -13.36
CA ASN A 196 33.03 24.04 -12.27
C ASN A 196 31.51 23.74 -12.22
N LEU A 197 30.89 23.40 -13.35
CA LEU A 197 29.52 22.87 -13.38
C LEU A 197 29.41 21.55 -12.59
N GLN A 198 28.71 21.56 -11.46
CA GLN A 198 28.59 20.39 -10.57
C GLN A 198 27.37 19.52 -10.91
N LYS A 199 26.23 20.16 -11.20
CA LYS A 199 24.94 19.47 -11.33
C LYS A 199 24.00 20.26 -12.23
N THR A 200 23.44 19.60 -13.22
CA THR A 200 22.29 20.06 -13.99
C THR A 200 21.20 18.99 -13.88
N LYS A 201 19.97 19.36 -13.54
CA LYS A 201 18.86 18.42 -13.43
C LYS A 201 17.51 19.06 -13.77
N LEU A 202 16.60 18.25 -14.27
CA LEU A 202 15.19 18.57 -14.42
C LEU A 202 14.38 17.89 -13.34
N ASN A 203 13.49 18.63 -12.67
CA ASN A 203 12.59 18.07 -11.68
C ASN A 203 11.16 18.22 -12.15
N THR A 204 10.35 17.19 -11.91
CA THR A 204 8.90 17.21 -12.15
C THR A 204 8.16 16.73 -10.92
N LEU A 205 7.01 17.32 -10.64
CA LEU A 205 6.08 16.90 -9.59
C LEU A 205 4.73 16.56 -10.23
N TYR A 206 4.23 15.36 -9.98
CA TYR A 206 2.91 14.90 -10.39
C TYR A 206 2.04 14.54 -9.19
N LEU A 207 0.76 14.85 -9.26
CA LEU A 207 -0.28 14.17 -8.49
C LEU A 207 -0.64 12.89 -9.26
N GLN A 208 -0.55 11.72 -8.64
CA GLN A 208 -0.81 10.45 -9.28
C GLN A 208 -1.92 9.65 -8.60
N ALA A 209 -2.62 8.86 -9.41
CA ALA A 209 -3.67 7.96 -8.97
C ALA A 209 -3.54 6.60 -9.68
N PRO A 210 -3.31 5.50 -8.94
CA PRO A 210 -3.33 4.16 -9.53
C PRO A 210 -4.73 3.55 -9.49
N LEU A 211 -4.97 2.60 -10.39
CA LEU A 211 -6.02 1.60 -10.28
C LEU A 211 -5.39 0.24 -10.53
N MET A 212 -5.21 -0.52 -9.45
CA MET A 212 -4.52 -1.81 -9.47
C MET A 212 -5.46 -2.92 -9.05
N PHE A 213 -5.30 -4.07 -9.69
CA PHE A 213 -5.79 -5.34 -9.22
C PHE A 213 -4.70 -6.00 -8.37
N GLU A 214 -5.06 -6.57 -7.23
CA GLU A 214 -4.11 -7.20 -6.31
C GLU A 214 -4.56 -8.60 -5.91
N PHE A 215 -3.59 -9.52 -5.93
CA PHE A 215 -3.70 -10.88 -5.43
C PHE A 215 -2.76 -11.06 -4.24
N GLN A 216 -3.28 -11.58 -3.13
CA GLN A 216 -2.53 -11.85 -1.92
C GLN A 216 -2.48 -13.36 -1.64
N ILE A 217 -1.28 -13.86 -1.38
CA ILE A 217 -1.03 -15.27 -1.07
C ILE A 217 -0.70 -15.36 0.43
N PRO A 218 -1.55 -16.02 1.24
CA PRO A 218 -1.25 -16.30 2.63
C PRO A 218 -0.10 -17.31 2.74
N ILE A 219 1.03 -16.94 3.36
CA ILE A 219 2.22 -17.81 3.43
C ILE A 219 2.27 -18.62 4.73
N ASN A 220 1.66 -18.16 5.84
CA ASN A 220 1.67 -18.86 7.13
C ASN A 220 0.48 -18.50 8.02
N LYS A 221 0.31 -19.21 9.15
CA LYS A 221 -0.75 -18.98 10.17
C LYS A 221 -0.73 -17.57 10.81
N SER A 222 0.38 -16.82 10.69
CA SER A 222 0.57 -15.47 11.26
C SER A 222 0.26 -14.33 10.29
N TYR A 223 -0.76 -14.44 9.43
CA TYR A 223 -1.29 -13.38 8.56
C TYR A 223 -0.30 -12.64 7.64
N LYS A 224 0.94 -13.13 7.51
CA LYS A 224 1.94 -12.63 6.57
C LYS A 224 1.53 -13.02 5.15
N ARG A 225 1.29 -12.01 4.31
CA ARG A 225 0.89 -12.18 2.91
C ARG A 225 2.01 -11.69 2.01
N ALA A 226 2.39 -12.53 1.04
CA ALA A 226 2.98 -12.00 -0.17
C ALA A 226 1.84 -11.49 -1.06
N TYR A 227 2.14 -10.52 -1.90
CA TYR A 227 1.16 -10.02 -2.84
C TYR A 227 1.81 -9.65 -4.16
N PHE A 228 0.98 -9.72 -5.19
CA PHE A 228 1.27 -9.20 -6.51
C PHE A 228 0.14 -8.25 -6.88
N SER A 229 0.47 -7.04 -7.32
CA SER A 229 -0.51 -6.09 -7.84
C SER A 229 -0.08 -5.54 -9.18
N GLY A 230 -1.05 -5.25 -10.04
CA GLY A 230 -0.81 -4.73 -11.37
C GLY A 230 -2.01 -3.95 -11.86
N GLY A 231 -1.76 -2.92 -12.65
CA GLY A 231 -2.82 -2.14 -13.26
C GLY A 231 -2.32 -0.88 -13.94
N VAL A 232 -3.18 0.12 -14.00
CA VAL A 232 -2.90 1.39 -14.66
C VAL A 232 -2.61 2.48 -13.64
N ILE A 233 -1.86 3.49 -14.05
CA ILE A 233 -1.58 4.67 -13.25
C ILE A 233 -1.69 5.91 -14.10
N GLY A 234 -2.37 6.94 -13.57
CA GLY A 234 -2.48 8.26 -14.18
C GLY A 234 -1.79 9.32 -13.33
N GLY A 235 -1.38 10.42 -13.94
CA GLY A 235 -0.85 11.57 -13.20
C GLY A 235 -1.06 12.91 -13.88
N LEU A 236 -1.24 13.93 -13.05
CA LEU A 236 -1.36 15.35 -13.43
C LEU A 236 -0.14 16.12 -12.92
N ARG A 237 0.56 16.82 -13.81
CA ARG A 237 1.74 17.63 -13.48
C ARG A 237 1.31 18.83 -12.64
N LEU A 238 1.90 18.96 -11.46
CA LEU A 238 1.71 20.11 -10.57
C LEU A 238 2.81 21.15 -10.73
N GLY A 239 3.98 20.74 -11.24
CA GLY A 239 5.06 21.67 -11.51
C GLY A 239 6.32 21.02 -12.05
N SER A 240 7.19 21.84 -12.59
CA SER A 240 8.49 21.45 -13.11
C SER A 240 9.49 22.58 -12.92
N HIS A 241 10.76 22.22 -12.76
CA HIS A 241 11.84 23.20 -12.68
C HIS A 241 13.18 22.57 -13.02
N THR A 242 14.03 23.30 -13.73
CA THR A 242 15.44 22.95 -13.88
C THR A 242 16.24 23.48 -12.70
N LYS A 243 17.36 22.83 -12.42
CA LYS A 243 18.32 23.27 -11.41
C LYS A 243 19.73 23.09 -11.93
N VAL A 244 20.45 24.19 -12.03
CA VAL A 244 21.86 24.25 -12.41
C VAL A 244 22.67 24.69 -11.20
N LYS A 245 23.75 23.99 -10.89
CA LYS A 245 24.68 24.31 -9.80
C LYS A 245 26.08 24.46 -10.35
N HIS A 246 26.65 25.66 -10.23
CA HIS A 246 28.01 26.02 -10.63
C HIS A 246 28.64 26.88 -9.52
N SER A 247 29.94 26.73 -9.27
CA SER A 247 30.75 27.63 -8.42
C SER A 247 30.11 28.16 -7.12
N GLY A 248 29.37 27.30 -6.40
CA GLY A 248 28.69 27.65 -5.14
C GLY A 248 27.27 28.22 -5.31
N THR A 249 26.92 28.70 -6.49
CA THR A 249 25.61 29.26 -6.86
C THR A 249 24.64 28.18 -7.34
N LYS A 250 23.34 28.43 -7.18
CA LYS A 250 22.24 27.53 -7.56
C LYS A 250 21.18 28.31 -8.33
N ASP A 251 21.10 28.08 -9.62
CA ASP A 251 20.08 28.65 -10.48
C ASP A 251 18.91 27.67 -10.62
N LYS A 252 17.69 28.15 -10.43
CA LYS A 252 16.46 27.37 -10.59
C LYS A 252 15.53 28.11 -11.53
N ASN A 253 15.22 27.51 -12.66
CA ASN A 253 14.21 28.03 -13.57
C ASN A 253 12.93 27.19 -13.45
N ARG A 254 11.80 27.84 -13.15
CA ARG A 254 10.49 27.19 -13.09
C ARG A 254 9.77 27.47 -14.41
N ASP A 255 9.48 26.41 -15.13
CA ASP A 255 8.79 26.48 -16.41
C ASP A 255 8.10 25.13 -16.66
N ASP A 256 7.20 25.07 -17.64
CA ASP A 256 6.59 23.83 -18.08
C ASP A 256 7.54 22.95 -18.89
N PHE A 257 8.50 23.56 -19.59
CA PHE A 257 9.39 22.91 -20.55
C PHE A 257 8.65 22.00 -21.53
N ASN A 258 7.41 22.36 -21.90
CA ASN A 258 6.51 21.55 -22.72
C ASN A 258 6.37 20.09 -22.24
N ILE A 259 6.53 19.84 -20.94
CA ILE A 259 6.39 18.50 -20.33
C ILE A 259 4.90 18.17 -20.25
N SER A 260 4.54 16.96 -20.70
CA SER A 260 3.17 16.47 -20.75
C SER A 260 2.43 16.72 -19.42
N PRO A 261 1.34 17.50 -19.43
CA PRO A 261 0.61 17.86 -18.22
C PRO A 261 -0.14 16.68 -17.65
N PHE A 262 -0.62 15.77 -18.51
CA PHE A 262 -1.21 14.50 -18.13
C PHE A 262 -0.31 13.37 -18.58
N ARG A 263 -0.24 12.29 -17.80
CA ARG A 263 0.41 11.04 -18.21
C ARG A 263 -0.38 9.84 -17.73
N TYR A 264 -0.31 8.75 -18.47
CA TYR A 264 -0.83 7.46 -18.07
C TYR A 264 0.15 6.34 -18.41
N GLY A 265 0.05 5.23 -17.68
CA GLY A 265 0.98 4.12 -17.77
C GLY A 265 0.45 2.85 -17.13
N ALA A 266 1.28 1.81 -17.19
CA ALA A 266 1.10 0.58 -16.45
C ALA A 266 2.04 0.56 -15.24
N THR A 267 1.59 -0.06 -14.15
CA THR A 267 2.38 -0.24 -12.94
C THR A 267 2.16 -1.64 -12.39
N ALA A 268 3.22 -2.24 -11.85
CA ALA A 268 3.19 -3.55 -11.22
C ALA A 268 4.02 -3.54 -9.94
N ARG A 269 3.61 -4.34 -8.96
CA ARG A 269 4.27 -4.48 -7.67
C ARG A 269 4.28 -5.94 -7.23
N ILE A 270 5.36 -6.33 -6.59
CA ILE A 270 5.44 -7.57 -5.84
C ILE A 270 6.01 -7.25 -4.47
N GLY A 271 5.39 -7.75 -3.41
CA GLY A 271 5.83 -7.42 -2.07
C GLY A 271 5.54 -8.50 -1.05
N TYR A 272 6.20 -8.35 0.09
CA TYR A 272 6.05 -9.20 1.24
C TYR A 272 6.27 -8.37 2.49
N LYS A 273 5.30 -8.41 3.41
CA LYS A 273 5.28 -7.57 4.61
C LYS A 273 5.41 -6.07 4.25
N GLY A 274 6.32 -5.36 4.92
CA GLY A 274 6.53 -3.92 4.75
C GLY A 274 7.45 -3.51 3.60
N ILE A 275 7.87 -4.43 2.72
CA ILE A 275 8.74 -4.10 1.58
C ILE A 275 8.10 -4.59 0.28
N ASN A 276 8.24 -3.79 -0.78
CA ASN A 276 7.85 -4.17 -2.12
C ASN A 276 8.86 -3.71 -3.16
N LEU A 277 8.84 -4.39 -4.30
CA LEU A 277 9.45 -3.96 -5.55
C LEU A 277 8.32 -3.47 -6.44
N PHE A 278 8.51 -2.31 -7.06
CA PHE A 278 7.57 -1.77 -8.03
C PHE A 278 8.28 -1.41 -9.34
N ALA A 279 7.52 -1.47 -10.42
CA ALA A 279 7.90 -0.96 -11.72
C ALA A 279 6.74 -0.19 -12.33
N THR A 280 7.06 0.91 -13.00
CA THR A 280 6.07 1.76 -13.70
C THR A 280 6.63 2.14 -15.06
N TYR A 281 5.79 2.04 -16.09
CA TYR A 281 6.10 2.46 -17.46
C TYR A 281 4.97 3.36 -17.96
N TYR A 282 5.30 4.57 -18.40
CA TYR A 282 4.33 5.53 -18.93
C TYR A 282 4.22 5.41 -20.45
N PHE A 283 3.00 5.27 -20.96
CA PHE A 283 2.70 5.24 -22.39
C PHE A 283 2.56 6.64 -22.98
N THR A 284 2.48 7.67 -22.14
CA THR A 284 2.49 9.06 -22.60
C THR A 284 3.94 9.52 -22.81
N PRO A 285 4.26 10.15 -23.97
CA PRO A 285 5.55 10.79 -24.16
C PRO A 285 5.83 11.82 -23.07
N PHE A 286 7.10 11.98 -22.69
CA PHE A 286 7.51 12.91 -21.65
C PHE A 286 7.22 14.37 -22.02
N TYR A 287 7.42 14.73 -23.28
CA TYR A 287 7.09 16.03 -23.84
C TYR A 287 5.78 16.00 -24.61
N GLU A 288 5.12 17.15 -24.72
CA GLU A 288 4.00 17.37 -25.62
C GLU A 288 4.40 17.10 -27.08
N SER A 289 3.45 16.63 -27.89
CA SER A 289 3.69 16.23 -29.27
C SER A 289 4.33 17.35 -30.09
N GLY A 290 5.47 17.06 -30.72
CA GLY A 290 6.23 18.01 -31.53
C GLY A 290 6.97 19.11 -30.74
N ARG A 291 6.89 19.10 -29.41
CA ARG A 291 7.51 20.11 -28.54
C ARG A 291 8.74 19.63 -27.79
N GLY A 292 9.17 18.40 -28.00
CA GLY A 292 10.41 17.86 -27.50
C GLY A 292 10.66 16.47 -28.11
N PRO A 293 11.80 15.83 -27.80
CA PRO A 293 12.09 14.50 -28.30
C PRO A 293 11.09 13.49 -27.73
N GLU A 294 10.71 12.52 -28.55
CA GLU A 294 9.76 11.49 -28.15
C GLU A 294 10.47 10.47 -27.26
N MET A 295 10.03 10.33 -26.02
CA MET A 295 10.61 9.40 -25.04
C MET A 295 9.60 9.07 -23.95
N TYR A 296 9.71 7.87 -23.39
CA TYR A 296 8.71 7.33 -22.46
C TYR A 296 9.32 7.09 -21.08
N PRO A 297 8.83 7.77 -20.02
CA PRO A 297 9.37 7.58 -18.68
C PRO A 297 9.11 6.19 -18.13
N PHE A 298 10.10 5.61 -17.45
CA PHE A 298 9.92 4.40 -16.66
C PHE A 298 10.70 4.48 -15.34
N THR A 299 10.24 3.75 -14.33
CA THR A 299 10.85 3.69 -12.99
C THR A 299 10.82 2.26 -12.48
N ILE A 300 11.90 1.83 -11.82
CA ILE A 300 11.95 0.60 -11.02
C ILE A 300 12.47 0.97 -9.63
N GLY A 301 11.83 0.47 -8.58
CA GLY A 301 12.19 0.87 -7.23
C GLY A 301 11.62 0.00 -6.13
N LEU A 302 11.88 0.42 -4.89
CA LEU A 302 11.40 -0.24 -3.68
C LEU A 302 10.38 0.64 -2.96
N GLY A 303 9.33 0.02 -2.45
CA GLY A 303 8.37 0.64 -1.56
C GLY A 303 8.54 0.16 -0.12
N LEU A 304 8.44 1.09 0.82
CA LEU A 304 8.33 0.79 2.24
C LEU A 304 6.87 1.01 2.65
N ILE A 305 6.21 -0.09 3.01
CA ILE A 305 4.87 -0.03 3.55
C ILE A 305 4.97 -0.08 5.06
N ASN A 306 4.69 1.04 5.69
CA ASN A 306 4.45 1.06 7.12
C ASN A 306 2.99 0.67 7.34
N TRP A 307 2.77 -0.44 8.05
CA TRP A 307 1.47 -0.85 8.58
C TRP A 307 1.57 -0.85 10.09
#